data_AF-A0A1G3ZC85-F1
#
_entry.id   AF-A0A1G3ZC85-F1
#
_cell.length_a   1.000
_cell.length_b   1.000
_cell.length_c   1.000
_cell.angle_alpha   90.00
_cell.angle_beta   90.00
_cell.angle_gamma   90.00
#
_symmetry.space_group_name_H-M   'P 1'
#
loop_
_entity.id
_entity.type
_entity.pdbx_description
1 polymer ?
#
loop_
_entity_poly.entity_id
_entity_poly.type
_entity_poly.pdbx_seq_one_letter_code
_entity_poly.pdbx_strand_id
1 'polypeptide(L)'
;MHMEEPTFDEFSPQSKADWIKLAEEPLSGRNEKPLETSTQEGIPLQPMYFREDVRNQNYCCLRHCKGWDIAQKVEFTDAKTFNTVAQDVLKRGQNAISLCEKDIKEAKQLDEAFENIDLKETALYFEPHINLELVKWFRKRGEGLKGAGGFDPIGMRGKGQIDQETIDLYLNFLAETLTSPQVATSEFKVIGIDCCQHRERGESAVEELASALATANEYFNSLSQRGIDLHSIAKQMHFFFGLGNHFFMELAKFRAFNLLWQRLLEEKKIPYLPPSIGALTLLDNETGPDLHMNILRGTTQAVSAILGGVNSLTILPFDTTPSSKELAERVARNIHLILRDECNFAQVADPAAGSYYLETLTSQLVEKVLNLK
;
A
#
# COMPACT_ATOMS: atom_id res chain seq x y z
N MET A 1 1.56 -44.39 16.12
CA MET A 1 2.28 -43.96 17.34
C MET A 1 1.89 -42.51 17.55
N HIS A 2 0.89 -42.26 18.40
CA HIS A 2 0.55 -40.88 18.79
C HIS A 2 1.69 -40.43 19.71
N MET A 3 2.56 -39.54 19.21
CA MET A 3 3.45 -38.82 20.11
C MET A 3 2.57 -37.78 20.81
N GLU A 4 2.46 -37.86 22.14
CA GLU A 4 1.93 -36.76 22.93
C GLU A 4 2.79 -35.53 22.65
N GLU A 5 2.14 -34.41 22.35
CA GLU A 5 2.86 -33.16 22.09
C GLU A 5 3.64 -32.77 23.36
N PRO A 6 4.92 -32.39 23.25
CA PRO A 6 5.67 -31.94 24.41
C PRO A 6 5.00 -30.69 25.00
N THR A 7 4.52 -30.81 26.23
CA THR A 7 3.91 -29.71 27.00
C THR A 7 4.92 -29.12 27.97
N PHE A 8 4.88 -27.81 28.20
CA PHE A 8 5.70 -27.13 29.21
C PHE A 8 5.08 -27.15 30.61
N ASP A 9 4.11 -28.04 30.87
CA ASP A 9 3.32 -28.10 32.11
C ASP A 9 4.16 -28.42 33.36
N GLU A 10 5.37 -28.96 33.19
CA GLU A 10 6.33 -29.19 34.27
C GLU A 10 6.99 -27.90 34.80
N PHE A 11 6.89 -26.79 34.06
CA PHE A 11 7.41 -25.49 34.45
C PHE A 11 6.28 -24.55 34.90
N SER A 12 6.52 -23.81 35.98
CA SER A 12 5.59 -22.74 36.37
C SER A 12 5.62 -21.62 35.31
N PRO A 13 4.46 -21.10 34.87
CA PRO A 13 4.41 -19.99 33.94
C PRO A 13 5.23 -18.80 34.48
N GLN A 14 6.14 -18.27 33.66
CA GLN A 14 6.92 -17.10 34.02
C GLN A 14 6.20 -15.85 33.54
N SER A 15 6.13 -14.82 34.39
CA SER A 15 5.54 -13.53 34.06
C SER A 15 6.55 -12.62 33.35
N LYS A 16 6.05 -11.53 32.76
CA LYS A 16 6.90 -10.44 32.25
C LYS A 16 7.84 -9.93 33.35
N ALA A 17 7.32 -9.73 34.56
CA ALA A 17 8.12 -9.25 35.69
C ALA A 17 9.28 -10.21 36.06
N ASP A 18 9.05 -11.52 35.99
CA ASP A 18 10.10 -12.51 36.24
C ASP A 18 11.21 -12.42 35.18
N TRP A 19 10.83 -12.24 33.91
CA TRP A 19 11.78 -12.05 32.81
C TRP A 19 12.59 -10.76 32.96
N ILE A 20 11.93 -9.64 33.29
CA ILE A 20 12.59 -8.34 33.51
C ILE A 20 13.65 -8.47 34.60
N LYS A 21 13.29 -9.09 35.73
CA LYS A 21 14.21 -9.32 36.84
C LYS A 21 15.45 -10.12 36.42
N LEU A 22 15.27 -11.16 35.60
CA LEU A 22 16.38 -11.94 35.05
C LEU A 22 17.23 -11.13 34.05
N ALA A 23 16.60 -10.30 33.22
CA ALA A 23 17.28 -9.47 32.24
C ALA A 23 18.14 -8.35 32.86
N GLU A 24 17.79 -7.88 34.07
CA GLU A 24 18.56 -6.87 34.81
C GLU A 24 19.86 -7.42 35.44
N GLU A 25 19.95 -8.74 35.71
CA GLU A 25 21.12 -9.37 36.34
C GLU A 25 22.41 -9.21 35.50
N PRO A 26 22.43 -9.53 34.17
CA PRO A 26 23.59 -9.28 33.32
C PRO A 26 23.91 -7.79 33.12
N LEU A 27 22.93 -6.91 33.27
CA LEU A 27 23.07 -5.46 33.10
C LEU A 27 23.72 -4.77 34.31
N SER A 28 24.22 -5.54 35.29
CA SER A 28 24.82 -5.03 36.53
C SER A 28 23.88 -4.11 37.33
N GLY A 29 22.58 -4.43 37.34
CA GLY A 29 21.56 -3.65 38.05
C GLY A 29 21.17 -2.33 37.35
N ARG A 30 21.58 -2.12 36.09
CA ARG A 30 20.95 -1.09 35.25
C ARG A 30 19.57 -1.61 34.84
N ASN A 31 18.56 -0.76 34.98
CA ASN A 31 17.19 -1.03 34.54
C ASN A 31 17.17 -1.40 33.03
N GLU A 32 16.13 -2.05 32.53
CA GLU A 32 15.98 -2.39 31.11
C GLU A 32 15.77 -1.19 30.17
N LYS A 33 15.38 -0.03 30.70
CA LYS A 33 15.24 1.24 29.93
C LYS A 33 16.36 1.54 28.92
N PRO A 34 17.66 1.35 29.22
CA PRO A 34 18.76 1.45 28.26
C PRO A 34 18.68 0.55 27.02
N LEU A 35 17.80 -0.46 26.97
CA LEU A 35 17.55 -1.31 25.79
C LEU A 35 16.32 -0.87 25.00
N GLU A 36 15.51 0.05 25.52
CA GLU A 36 14.42 0.64 24.77
C GLU A 36 14.97 1.52 23.65
N THR A 37 14.42 1.35 22.45
CA THR A 37 14.70 2.24 21.32
C THR A 37 13.43 3.01 20.97
N SER A 38 13.55 4.19 20.37
CA SER A 38 12.37 4.92 19.88
C SER A 38 12.36 4.92 18.37
N THR A 39 11.19 4.72 17.79
CA THR A 39 10.98 4.94 16.36
C THR A 39 10.91 6.44 16.06
N GLN A 40 10.96 6.80 14.77
CA GLN A 40 10.76 8.17 14.29
C GLN A 40 9.37 8.72 14.69
N GLU A 41 8.37 7.86 14.76
CA GLU A 41 6.98 8.12 15.18
C GLU A 41 6.86 8.38 16.71
N GLY A 42 7.99 8.32 17.43
CA GLY A 42 8.03 8.44 18.89
C GLY A 42 7.34 7.28 19.59
N ILE A 43 7.37 6.09 18.99
CA ILE A 43 6.88 4.85 19.59
C ILE A 43 8.05 4.17 20.31
N PRO A 44 7.95 3.90 21.62
CA PRO A 44 8.98 3.15 22.34
C PRO A 44 8.91 1.67 21.97
N LEU A 45 10.03 1.12 21.54
CA LEU A 45 10.21 -0.30 21.24
C LEU A 45 10.86 -1.00 22.43
N GLN A 46 10.18 -2.00 22.95
CA GLN A 46 10.69 -2.88 23.99
C GLN A 46 11.57 -3.99 23.38
N PRO A 47 12.61 -4.46 24.10
CA PRO A 47 13.42 -5.59 23.66
C PRO A 47 12.61 -6.90 23.57
N MET A 48 11.53 -7.02 24.35
CA MET A 48 10.65 -8.19 24.35
C MET A 48 9.20 -7.77 24.60
N TYR A 49 8.26 -8.43 23.89
CA TYR A 49 6.83 -8.19 24.01
C TYR A 49 6.12 -9.45 24.52
N PHE A 50 5.09 -9.25 25.33
CA PHE A 50 4.32 -10.30 25.99
C PHE A 50 2.84 -10.21 25.62
N ARG A 51 2.08 -11.27 25.91
CA ARG A 51 0.63 -11.31 25.65
C ARG A 51 -0.11 -10.14 26.29
N GLU A 52 0.31 -9.73 27.49
CA GLU A 52 -0.28 -8.61 28.22
C GLU A 52 -0.06 -7.23 27.57
N ASP A 53 0.91 -7.10 26.65
CA ASP A 53 1.15 -5.86 25.89
C ASP A 53 0.15 -5.68 24.74
N VAL A 54 -0.45 -6.79 24.27
CA VAL A 54 -1.42 -6.78 23.18
C VAL A 54 -2.74 -6.21 23.68
N ARG A 55 -3.15 -5.08 23.09
CA ARG A 55 -4.49 -4.51 23.33
C ARG A 55 -5.54 -5.34 22.59
N ASN A 56 -6.68 -5.59 23.23
CA ASN A 56 -7.83 -6.21 22.58
C ASN A 56 -8.39 -5.27 21.50
N GLN A 57 -7.95 -5.47 20.26
CA GLN A 57 -8.52 -4.84 19.09
C GLN A 57 -9.16 -5.92 18.22
N ASN A 58 -10.39 -5.68 17.77
CA ASN A 58 -11.03 -6.54 16.79
C ASN A 58 -10.38 -6.26 15.44
N TYR A 59 -9.34 -7.02 15.10
CA TYR A 59 -8.75 -6.99 13.77
C TYR A 59 -9.77 -7.57 12.79
N CYS A 60 -10.36 -6.73 11.94
CA CYS A 60 -10.96 -7.25 10.72
C CYS A 60 -9.85 -7.96 9.94
N CYS A 61 -10.14 -9.19 9.49
CA CYS A 61 -9.18 -10.02 8.77
C CYS A 61 -8.54 -9.21 7.64
N LEU A 62 -7.20 -9.15 7.61
CA LEU A 62 -6.50 -8.70 6.41
C LEU A 62 -6.93 -9.62 5.25
N ARG A 63 -6.91 -9.05 4.04
CA ARG A 63 -7.38 -9.61 2.76
C ARG A 63 -7.42 -11.15 2.66
N HIS A 64 -8.42 -11.66 1.94
CA HIS A 64 -8.47 -13.05 1.46
C HIS A 64 -7.19 -13.47 0.71
N CYS A 65 -6.74 -14.74 0.86
CA CYS A 65 -5.48 -15.32 0.34
C CYS A 65 -5.34 -15.36 -1.21
N LYS A 66 -5.43 -14.22 -1.90
CA LYS A 66 -5.32 -14.12 -3.37
C LYS A 66 -3.98 -13.57 -3.85
N GLY A 67 -2.98 -13.46 -2.97
CA GLY A 67 -1.69 -12.82 -3.28
C GLY A 67 -1.83 -11.31 -3.55
N TRP A 68 -0.92 -10.76 -4.36
CA TRP A 68 -0.90 -9.35 -4.74
C TRP A 68 -0.72 -9.18 -6.26
N ASP A 69 -1.07 -7.99 -6.74
CA ASP A 69 -0.87 -7.61 -8.13
C ASP A 69 0.58 -7.14 -8.33
N ILE A 70 1.28 -7.79 -9.25
CA ILE A 70 2.65 -7.48 -9.68
C ILE A 70 2.55 -6.32 -10.68
N ALA A 71 2.37 -5.12 -10.12
CA ALA A 71 2.13 -3.88 -10.84
C ALA A 71 3.45 -3.21 -11.26
N GLN A 72 4.32 -3.94 -11.95
CA GLN A 72 5.56 -3.40 -12.46
C GLN A 72 5.30 -2.41 -13.61
N LYS A 73 6.03 -1.30 -13.60
CA LYS A 73 5.82 -0.19 -14.53
C LYS A 73 6.20 -0.58 -15.94
N VAL A 74 5.34 -0.26 -16.89
CA VAL A 74 5.58 -0.31 -18.32
C VAL A 74 5.59 1.12 -18.84
N GLU A 75 6.67 1.51 -19.50
CA GLU A 75 6.80 2.84 -20.08
C GLU A 75 5.86 3.03 -21.27
N PHE A 76 5.14 4.15 -21.27
CA PHE A 76 4.23 4.51 -22.34
C PHE A 76 4.90 5.50 -23.30
N THR A 77 5.41 5.02 -24.44
CA THR A 77 5.96 5.88 -25.51
C THR A 77 4.92 6.14 -26.59
N ASP A 78 4.30 5.07 -27.07
CA ASP A 78 3.21 5.06 -28.03
C ASP A 78 2.39 3.76 -27.80
N ALA A 79 1.14 3.78 -28.24
CA ALA A 79 0.20 2.69 -27.96
C ALA A 79 0.68 1.33 -28.50
N LYS A 80 1.32 1.29 -29.67
CA LYS A 80 1.72 0.04 -30.33
C LYS A 80 2.95 -0.59 -29.67
N THR A 81 3.96 0.23 -29.39
CA THR A 81 5.15 -0.22 -28.64
C THR A 81 4.75 -0.64 -27.24
N PHE A 82 3.94 0.16 -26.55
CA PHE A 82 3.42 -0.18 -25.22
C PHE A 82 2.67 -1.51 -25.23
N ASN A 83 1.74 -1.73 -26.18
CA ASN A 83 0.97 -2.97 -26.26
C ASN A 83 1.87 -4.21 -26.41
N THR A 84 2.90 -4.09 -27.25
CA THR A 84 3.87 -5.17 -27.47
C THR A 84 4.60 -5.52 -26.17
N VAL A 85 5.07 -4.50 -25.45
CA VAL A 85 5.77 -4.67 -24.17
C VAL A 85 4.81 -5.21 -23.08
N ALA A 86 3.60 -4.66 -22.99
CA ALA A 86 2.57 -5.08 -22.05
C ALA A 86 2.23 -6.58 -22.20
N GLN A 87 2.06 -7.06 -23.43
CA GLN A 87 1.83 -8.49 -23.67
C GLN A 87 3.04 -9.36 -23.30
N ASP A 88 4.27 -8.89 -23.53
CA ASP A 88 5.48 -9.62 -23.16
C ASP A 88 5.65 -9.71 -21.63
N VAL A 89 5.42 -8.63 -20.89
CA VAL A 89 5.55 -8.65 -19.43
C VAL A 89 4.51 -9.54 -18.74
N LEU A 90 3.29 -9.62 -19.28
CA LEU A 90 2.26 -10.54 -18.79
C LEU A 90 2.69 -12.01 -18.98
N LYS A 91 3.29 -12.34 -20.14
CA LYS A 91 3.86 -13.68 -20.39
C LYS A 91 5.03 -14.01 -19.46
N ARG A 92 5.70 -13.00 -18.90
CA ARG A 92 6.84 -13.14 -17.99
C ARG A 92 6.46 -13.11 -16.50
N GLY A 93 5.16 -13.24 -16.19
CA GLY A 93 4.67 -13.49 -14.83
C GLY A 93 4.04 -12.30 -14.13
N GLN A 94 3.96 -11.12 -14.76
CA GLN A 94 3.09 -10.05 -14.28
C GLN A 94 1.62 -10.44 -14.46
N ASN A 95 0.79 -10.12 -13.49
CA ASN A 95 -0.67 -10.26 -13.53
C ASN A 95 -1.40 -8.90 -13.57
N ALA A 96 -0.63 -7.81 -13.58
CA ALA A 96 -1.12 -6.45 -13.68
C ALA A 96 -0.18 -5.59 -14.54
N ILE A 97 -0.72 -4.51 -15.07
CA ILE A 97 0.03 -3.51 -15.83
C ILE A 97 -0.02 -2.19 -15.08
N SER A 98 1.16 -1.64 -14.76
CA SER A 98 1.28 -0.29 -14.22
C SER A 98 1.87 0.66 -15.26
N LEU A 99 1.38 1.89 -15.35
CA LEU A 99 1.93 2.91 -16.24
C LEU A 99 1.74 4.33 -15.69
N CYS A 100 2.58 5.24 -16.17
CA CYS A 100 2.39 6.67 -15.93
C CYS A 100 1.57 7.26 -17.07
N GLU A 101 0.50 7.98 -16.73
CA GLU A 101 -0.43 8.54 -17.72
C GLU A 101 0.02 9.85 -18.36
N LYS A 102 1.19 10.40 -17.96
CA LYS A 102 1.69 11.71 -18.40
C LYS A 102 1.80 11.85 -19.93
N ASP A 103 2.08 10.75 -20.63
CA ASP A 103 2.33 10.73 -22.08
C ASP A 103 1.07 10.37 -22.90
N ILE A 104 -0.06 10.12 -22.22
CA ILE A 104 -1.35 9.82 -22.84
C ILE A 104 -2.07 11.13 -23.16
N LYS A 105 -2.30 11.39 -24.44
CA LYS A 105 -2.91 12.63 -24.94
C LYS A 105 -4.38 12.48 -25.30
N GLU A 106 -4.81 11.27 -25.62
CA GLU A 106 -6.18 10.97 -26.05
C GLU A 106 -6.63 9.61 -25.51
N ALA A 107 -7.89 9.54 -25.06
CA ALA A 107 -8.50 8.29 -24.57
C ALA A 107 -8.40 7.12 -25.57
N LYS A 108 -8.38 7.39 -26.88
CA LYS A 108 -8.26 6.35 -27.92
C LYS A 108 -6.91 5.62 -27.87
N GLN A 109 -5.85 6.27 -27.43
CA GLN A 109 -4.53 5.63 -27.31
C GLN A 109 -4.57 4.46 -26.32
N LEU A 110 -5.43 4.51 -25.31
CA LEU A 110 -5.63 3.42 -24.35
C LEU A 110 -6.31 2.19 -24.98
N ASP A 111 -7.24 2.42 -25.92
CA ASP A 111 -7.88 1.33 -26.66
C ASP A 111 -6.89 0.56 -27.52
N GLU A 112 -5.98 1.28 -28.19
CA GLU A 112 -4.90 0.72 -28.99
C GLU A 112 -3.83 0.06 -28.08
N ALA A 113 -3.53 0.67 -26.94
CA ALA A 113 -2.53 0.18 -25.99
C ALA A 113 -2.91 -1.15 -25.32
N PHE A 114 -4.21 -1.36 -25.09
CA PHE A 114 -4.73 -2.58 -24.45
C PHE A 114 -5.43 -3.53 -25.42
N GLU A 115 -5.25 -3.33 -26.74
CA GLU A 115 -5.79 -4.25 -27.74
C GLU A 115 -5.26 -5.68 -27.50
N ASN A 116 -6.16 -6.67 -27.54
CA ASN A 116 -5.87 -8.08 -27.28
C ASN A 116 -5.37 -8.42 -25.86
N ILE A 117 -5.57 -7.52 -24.88
CA ILE A 117 -5.33 -7.81 -23.46
C ILE A 117 -6.69 -7.99 -22.77
N ASP A 118 -6.87 -9.09 -22.04
CA ASP A 118 -8.09 -9.32 -21.26
C ASP A 118 -8.06 -8.49 -19.98
N LEU A 119 -8.72 -7.34 -20.02
CA LEU A 119 -8.80 -6.39 -18.91
C LEU A 119 -9.74 -6.83 -17.77
N LYS A 120 -10.46 -7.95 -17.92
CA LYS A 120 -11.23 -8.56 -16.82
C LYS A 120 -10.35 -9.41 -15.92
N GLU A 121 -9.29 -9.99 -16.48
CA GLU A 121 -8.31 -10.81 -15.75
C GLU A 121 -7.03 -10.04 -15.42
N THR A 122 -6.74 -8.94 -16.14
CA THR A 122 -5.55 -8.11 -15.95
C THR A 122 -5.91 -6.81 -15.24
N ALA A 123 -5.38 -6.60 -14.04
CA ALA A 123 -5.56 -5.34 -13.32
C ALA A 123 -4.71 -4.22 -13.94
N LEU A 124 -5.24 -3.00 -13.97
CA LEU A 124 -4.57 -1.80 -14.46
C LEU A 124 -4.28 -0.84 -13.31
N TYR A 125 -3.05 -0.37 -13.22
CA TYR A 125 -2.62 0.64 -12.25
C TYR A 125 -2.07 1.86 -12.98
N PHE A 126 -2.63 3.02 -12.72
CA PHE A 126 -2.10 4.28 -13.23
C PHE A 126 -1.47 5.05 -12.08
N GLU A 127 -0.19 5.39 -12.21
CA GLU A 127 0.51 6.19 -11.22
C GLU A 127 -0.21 7.53 -11.00
N PRO A 128 -0.23 8.06 -9.76
CA PRO A 128 -0.91 9.32 -9.45
C PRO A 128 -0.50 10.49 -10.35
N HIS A 129 -1.45 10.96 -11.14
CA HIS A 129 -1.34 12.13 -11.99
C HIS A 129 -2.76 12.64 -12.33
N ILE A 130 -2.86 13.83 -12.93
CA ILE A 130 -4.15 14.31 -13.44
C ILE A 130 -4.15 14.18 -14.95
N ASN A 131 -4.81 13.12 -15.43
CA ASN A 131 -5.15 12.99 -16.84
C ASN A 131 -6.66 12.79 -17.02
N LEU A 132 -7.33 13.83 -17.50
CA LEU A 132 -8.77 13.76 -17.81
C LEU A 132 -9.09 12.74 -18.91
N GLU A 133 -8.15 12.44 -19.81
CA GLU A 133 -8.37 11.44 -20.86
C GLU A 133 -8.47 10.03 -20.27
N LEU A 134 -7.72 9.72 -19.21
CA LEU A 134 -7.88 8.46 -18.48
C LEU A 134 -9.28 8.38 -17.88
N VAL A 135 -9.72 9.42 -17.18
CA VAL A 135 -11.04 9.43 -16.53
C VAL A 135 -12.17 9.38 -17.56
N LYS A 136 -12.03 10.05 -18.72
CA LYS A 136 -12.96 9.93 -19.85
C LYS A 136 -13.00 8.52 -20.42
N TRP A 137 -11.84 7.88 -20.58
CA TRP A 137 -11.74 6.50 -21.04
C TRP A 137 -12.42 5.54 -20.05
N PHE A 138 -12.13 5.69 -18.76
CA PHE A 138 -12.73 4.92 -17.69
C PHE A 138 -14.25 5.09 -17.63
N ARG A 139 -14.77 6.32 -17.74
CA ARG A 139 -16.22 6.58 -17.78
C ARG A 139 -16.92 5.80 -18.90
N LYS A 140 -16.26 5.62 -20.05
CA LYS A 140 -16.80 4.90 -21.20
C LYS A 140 -16.60 3.39 -21.15
N ARG A 141 -15.49 2.91 -20.59
CA ARG A 141 -15.06 1.50 -20.62
C ARG A 141 -14.91 0.82 -19.26
N GLY A 142 -15.36 1.46 -18.19
CA GLY A 142 -15.15 1.00 -16.81
C GLY A 142 -15.67 -0.40 -16.49
N GLU A 143 -16.65 -0.89 -17.25
CA GLU A 143 -17.28 -2.17 -17.00
C GLU A 143 -16.26 -3.33 -17.09
N GLY A 144 -16.13 -4.08 -16.00
CA GLY A 144 -15.21 -5.22 -15.91
C GLY A 144 -13.74 -4.87 -15.71
N LEU A 145 -13.38 -3.57 -15.67
CA LEU A 145 -12.02 -3.17 -15.33
C LEU A 145 -11.73 -3.39 -13.84
N LYS A 146 -10.46 -3.71 -13.55
CA LYS A 146 -9.91 -3.90 -12.20
C LYS A 146 -8.62 -3.09 -12.03
N GLY A 147 -8.30 -2.75 -10.78
CA GLY A 147 -7.09 -2.01 -10.41
C GLY A 147 -7.41 -0.58 -9.95
N ALA A 148 -6.55 0.39 -10.25
CA ALA A 148 -6.71 1.76 -9.76
C ALA A 148 -6.12 2.82 -10.71
N GLY A 149 -6.75 3.98 -10.74
CA GLY A 149 -6.35 5.16 -11.46
C GLY A 149 -5.79 6.22 -10.52
N GLY A 150 -4.92 7.09 -11.02
CA GLY A 150 -4.17 8.07 -10.24
C GLY A 150 -4.83 9.43 -10.03
N PHE A 151 -6.15 9.57 -10.24
CA PHE A 151 -6.78 10.89 -10.32
C PHE A 151 -6.99 11.54 -8.94
N ASP A 152 -6.03 12.38 -8.53
CA ASP A 152 -5.97 13.01 -7.19
C ASP A 152 -5.93 14.55 -7.22
N PRO A 153 -7.03 15.25 -7.59
CA PRO A 153 -7.09 16.71 -7.55
C PRO A 153 -6.88 17.30 -6.15
N ILE A 154 -7.26 16.61 -5.07
CA ILE A 154 -7.10 17.13 -3.71
C ILE A 154 -5.64 17.05 -3.27
N GLY A 155 -4.94 15.96 -3.56
CA GLY A 155 -3.51 15.82 -3.32
C GLY A 155 -2.68 16.87 -4.08
N MET A 156 -3.08 17.22 -5.31
CA MET A 156 -2.42 18.29 -6.07
C MET A 156 -2.59 19.69 -5.47
N ARG A 157 -3.70 19.95 -4.76
CA ARG A 157 -3.86 21.18 -3.94
C ARG A 157 -2.74 21.31 -2.92
N GLY A 158 -2.42 20.22 -2.23
CA GLY A 158 -1.33 20.17 -1.24
C GLY A 158 0.05 20.45 -1.84
N LYS A 159 0.23 20.25 -3.15
CA LYS A 159 1.45 20.59 -3.90
C LYS A 159 1.47 22.05 -4.40
N GLY A 160 0.37 22.79 -4.30
CA GLY A 160 0.23 24.12 -4.90
C GLY A 160 0.27 24.10 -6.43
N GLN A 161 -0.09 22.97 -7.06
CA GLN A 161 0.01 22.80 -8.52
C GLN A 161 -1.20 23.33 -9.28
N ILE A 162 -2.37 23.39 -8.63
CA ILE A 162 -3.65 23.81 -9.23
C ILE A 162 -4.45 24.68 -8.26
N ASP A 163 -5.28 25.57 -8.79
CA ASP A 163 -6.15 26.46 -8.01
C ASP A 163 -7.48 25.78 -7.61
N GLN A 164 -8.23 26.44 -6.72
CA GLN A 164 -9.49 25.92 -6.20
C GLN A 164 -10.56 25.76 -7.28
N GLU A 165 -10.62 26.66 -8.26
CA GLU A 165 -11.58 26.58 -9.37
C GLU A 165 -11.34 25.33 -10.24
N THR A 166 -10.07 25.03 -10.53
CA THR A 166 -9.65 23.83 -11.26
C THR A 166 -9.98 22.56 -10.48
N ILE A 167 -9.76 22.57 -9.16
CA ILE A 167 -10.13 21.45 -8.29
C ILE A 167 -11.64 21.21 -8.33
N ASP A 168 -12.44 22.26 -8.22
CA ASP A 168 -13.90 22.15 -8.24
C ASP A 168 -14.41 21.62 -9.58
N LEU A 169 -13.79 22.03 -10.69
CA LEU A 169 -14.05 21.47 -12.02
C LEU A 169 -13.75 19.97 -12.08
N TYR A 170 -12.59 19.54 -11.57
CA TYR A 170 -12.19 18.14 -11.55
C TYR A 170 -13.07 17.28 -10.64
N LEU A 171 -13.49 17.81 -9.49
CA LEU A 171 -14.42 17.13 -8.59
C LEU A 171 -15.82 17.00 -9.20
N ASN A 172 -16.29 17.99 -9.98
CA ASN A 172 -17.54 17.87 -10.73
C ASN A 172 -17.43 16.79 -11.81
N PHE A 173 -16.32 16.76 -12.55
CA PHE A 173 -16.07 15.74 -13.57
C PHE A 173 -15.98 14.32 -12.96
N LEU A 174 -15.35 14.21 -11.80
CA LEU A 174 -15.28 12.97 -11.04
C LEU A 174 -16.68 12.53 -10.57
N ALA A 175 -17.49 13.42 -10.01
CA ALA A 175 -18.86 13.12 -9.60
C ALA A 175 -19.72 12.60 -10.77
N GLU A 176 -19.62 13.22 -11.94
CA GLU A 176 -20.27 12.71 -13.16
C GLU A 176 -19.76 11.33 -13.59
N THR A 177 -18.47 11.05 -13.38
CA THR A 177 -17.87 9.75 -13.71
C THR A 177 -18.39 8.66 -12.78
N LEU A 178 -18.48 8.95 -11.48
CA LEU A 178 -18.96 8.01 -10.46
C LEU A 178 -20.44 7.63 -10.60
N THR A 179 -21.25 8.48 -11.24
CA THR A 179 -22.67 8.18 -11.54
C THR A 179 -22.86 7.38 -12.82
N SER A 180 -21.80 7.17 -13.60
CA SER A 180 -21.87 6.43 -14.86
C SER A 180 -22.14 4.94 -14.61
N PRO A 181 -23.08 4.29 -15.34
CA PRO A 181 -23.39 2.87 -15.15
C PRO A 181 -22.17 1.96 -15.32
N GLN A 182 -21.27 2.29 -16.24
CA GLN A 182 -20.03 1.51 -16.49
C GLN A 182 -19.09 1.52 -15.29
N VAL A 183 -19.09 2.61 -14.50
CA VAL A 183 -18.21 2.79 -13.34
C VAL A 183 -18.84 2.18 -12.09
N ALA A 184 -20.16 2.28 -11.95
CA ALA A 184 -20.90 1.76 -10.80
C ALA A 184 -20.69 0.24 -10.59
N THR A 185 -20.47 -0.51 -11.67
CA THR A 185 -20.20 -1.96 -11.65
C THR A 185 -18.73 -2.32 -11.77
N SER A 186 -17.83 -1.33 -11.85
CA SER A 186 -16.39 -1.55 -12.00
C SER A 186 -15.71 -1.89 -10.67
N GLU A 187 -14.70 -2.75 -10.72
CA GLU A 187 -13.80 -2.98 -9.59
C GLU A 187 -12.61 -2.01 -9.59
N PHE A 188 -12.40 -1.28 -10.69
CA PHE A 188 -11.38 -0.26 -10.82
C PHE A 188 -11.70 0.96 -9.96
N LYS A 189 -10.67 1.47 -9.28
CA LYS A 189 -10.75 2.61 -8.35
C LYS A 189 -10.28 3.87 -9.06
N VAL A 190 -11.15 4.81 -9.39
CA VAL A 190 -10.73 6.02 -10.12
C VAL A 190 -10.01 7.06 -9.25
N ILE A 191 -10.27 7.08 -7.94
CA ILE A 191 -9.66 8.03 -7.00
C ILE A 191 -8.38 7.42 -6.43
N GLY A 192 -7.23 7.86 -6.91
CA GLY A 192 -5.93 7.33 -6.51
C GLY A 192 -5.15 8.30 -5.64
N ILE A 193 -5.30 8.21 -4.33
CA ILE A 193 -4.67 9.11 -3.36
C ILE A 193 -3.18 8.81 -3.28
N ASP A 194 -2.34 9.81 -3.58
CA ASP A 194 -0.89 9.69 -3.58
C ASP A 194 -0.30 9.98 -2.19
N CYS A 195 0.04 8.93 -1.45
CA CYS A 195 0.67 9.04 -0.14
C CYS A 195 2.20 8.99 -0.21
N CYS A 196 2.79 8.55 -1.33
CA CYS A 196 4.25 8.37 -1.49
C CYS A 196 5.05 9.65 -1.18
N GLN A 197 4.49 10.82 -1.51
CA GLN A 197 5.15 12.12 -1.31
C GLN A 197 5.51 12.41 0.15
N HIS A 198 4.72 11.91 1.09
CA HIS A 198 4.99 12.12 2.52
C HIS A 198 6.32 11.46 2.88
N ARG A 199 6.57 10.25 2.37
CA ARG A 199 7.85 9.54 2.58
C ARG A 199 9.00 10.22 1.85
N GLU A 200 8.78 10.72 0.64
CA GLU A 200 9.79 11.51 -0.08
C GLU A 200 10.17 12.81 0.66
N ARG A 201 9.27 13.38 1.47
CA ARG A 201 9.51 14.54 2.34
C ARG A 201 10.14 14.16 3.69
N GLY A 202 10.37 12.87 3.94
CA GLY A 202 10.92 12.37 5.20
C GLY A 202 9.91 12.29 6.35
N GLU A 203 8.61 12.38 6.05
CA GLU A 203 7.55 12.26 7.06
C GLU A 203 7.46 10.83 7.62
N SER A 204 7.04 10.76 8.87
CA SER A 204 6.86 9.52 9.62
C SER A 204 5.66 8.72 9.12
N ALA A 205 5.58 7.43 9.48
CA ALA A 205 4.42 6.61 9.13
C ALA A 205 3.10 7.18 9.72
N VAL A 206 3.18 7.87 10.86
CA VAL A 206 2.00 8.51 11.49
C VAL A 206 1.47 9.64 10.62
N GLU A 207 2.34 10.52 10.13
CA GLU A 207 1.97 11.66 9.29
C GLU A 207 1.42 11.21 7.93
N GLU A 208 2.07 10.20 7.31
CA GLU A 208 1.61 9.60 6.06
C GLU A 208 0.19 9.02 6.19
N LEU A 209 -0.07 8.23 7.25
CA LEU A 209 -1.40 7.66 7.51
C LEU A 209 -2.46 8.72 7.84
N ALA A 210 -2.11 9.72 8.64
CA ALA A 210 -3.02 10.81 8.97
C ALA A 210 -3.41 11.62 7.73
N SER A 211 -2.43 11.94 6.86
CA SER A 211 -2.68 12.66 5.62
C SER A 211 -3.54 11.86 4.64
N ALA A 212 -3.30 10.54 4.53
CA ALA A 212 -4.13 9.65 3.71
C ALA A 212 -5.61 9.69 4.14
N LEU A 213 -5.87 9.59 5.45
CA LEU A 213 -7.23 9.64 6.01
C LEU A 213 -7.87 11.04 5.87
N ALA A 214 -7.09 12.09 6.09
CA ALA A 214 -7.56 13.47 5.91
C ALA A 214 -7.98 13.74 4.46
N THR A 215 -7.18 13.28 3.50
CA THR A 215 -7.48 13.39 2.06
C THR A 215 -8.73 12.59 1.71
N ALA A 216 -8.87 11.36 2.21
CA ALA A 216 -10.08 10.57 2.01
C ALA A 216 -11.33 11.21 2.60
N ASN A 217 -11.22 11.80 3.81
CA ASN A 217 -12.32 12.54 4.44
C ASN A 217 -12.72 13.78 3.62
N GLU A 218 -11.76 14.49 3.03
CA GLU A 218 -12.05 15.61 2.14
C GLU A 218 -12.78 15.16 0.87
N TYR A 219 -12.42 14.02 0.28
CA TYR A 219 -13.16 13.42 -0.82
C TYR A 219 -14.59 13.07 -0.43
N PHE A 220 -14.80 12.46 0.74
CA PHE A 220 -16.15 12.19 1.24
C PHE A 220 -16.97 13.48 1.35
N ASN A 221 -16.41 14.53 1.93
CA ASN A 221 -17.10 15.82 2.10
C ASN A 221 -17.41 16.47 0.75
N SER A 222 -16.42 16.53 -0.13
CA SER A 222 -16.51 17.25 -1.40
C SER A 222 -17.42 16.57 -2.43
N LEU A 223 -17.41 15.24 -2.49
CA LEU A 223 -18.25 14.47 -3.42
C LEU A 223 -19.67 14.25 -2.89
N SER A 224 -19.86 14.15 -1.57
CA SER A 224 -21.21 14.08 -1.00
C SER A 224 -21.99 15.39 -1.18
N GLN A 225 -21.32 16.55 -1.08
CA GLN A 225 -21.90 17.85 -1.45
C GLN A 225 -22.34 17.91 -2.92
N ARG A 226 -21.74 17.09 -3.78
CA ARG A 226 -22.08 16.92 -5.20
C ARG A 226 -23.11 15.81 -5.44
N GLY A 227 -23.72 15.27 -4.38
CA GLY A 227 -24.80 14.29 -4.47
C GLY A 227 -24.35 12.84 -4.65
N ILE A 228 -23.06 12.52 -4.49
CA ILE A 228 -22.56 11.15 -4.59
C ILE A 228 -22.69 10.45 -3.24
N ASP A 229 -23.21 9.22 -3.26
CA ASP A 229 -23.32 8.36 -2.10
C ASP A 229 -21.95 8.01 -1.49
N LEU A 230 -21.86 8.07 -0.15
CA LEU A 230 -20.61 7.84 0.59
C LEU A 230 -20.05 6.44 0.36
N HIS A 231 -20.89 5.42 0.31
CA HIS A 231 -20.44 4.06 0.07
C HIS A 231 -19.87 3.89 -1.36
N SER A 232 -20.45 4.57 -2.34
CA SER A 232 -19.94 4.63 -3.72
C SER A 232 -18.59 5.34 -3.80
N ILE A 233 -18.40 6.42 -3.03
CA ILE A 233 -17.11 7.13 -2.92
C ILE A 233 -16.05 6.20 -2.30
N ALA A 234 -16.36 5.55 -1.17
CA ALA A 234 -15.44 4.64 -0.48
C ALA A 234 -14.98 3.48 -1.39
N LYS A 235 -15.90 2.95 -2.22
CA LYS A 235 -15.60 1.92 -3.21
C LYS A 235 -14.65 2.36 -4.31
N GLN A 236 -14.38 3.64 -4.48
CA GLN A 236 -13.63 4.18 -5.63
C GLN A 236 -12.26 4.71 -5.25
N MET A 237 -11.88 4.58 -3.97
CA MET A 237 -10.59 5.01 -3.44
C MET A 237 -9.55 3.91 -3.51
N HIS A 238 -8.33 4.30 -3.88
CA HIS A 238 -7.10 3.54 -3.78
C HIS A 238 -6.01 4.44 -3.21
N PHE A 239 -5.14 3.89 -2.38
CA PHE A 239 -4.08 4.63 -1.69
C PHE A 239 -2.72 4.10 -2.12
N PHE A 240 -1.87 4.97 -2.67
CA PHE A 240 -0.51 4.63 -3.08
C PHE A 240 0.48 5.04 -2.00
N PHE A 241 1.08 4.07 -1.31
CA PHE A 241 2.04 4.32 -0.24
C PHE A 241 3.48 4.04 -0.69
N GLY A 242 4.40 4.88 -0.21
CA GLY A 242 5.83 4.63 -0.33
C GLY A 242 6.32 3.71 0.78
N LEU A 243 7.25 2.81 0.48
CA LEU A 243 7.88 1.94 1.47
C LEU A 243 9.21 2.52 1.91
N GLY A 244 9.38 2.70 3.22
CA GLY A 244 10.66 3.02 3.84
C GLY A 244 11.43 1.77 4.26
N ASN A 245 12.61 1.98 4.86
CA ASN A 245 13.56 0.91 5.19
C ASN A 245 13.25 0.15 6.50
N HIS A 246 12.24 0.57 7.27
CA HIS A 246 11.89 -0.04 8.55
C HIS A 246 10.87 -1.18 8.39
N PHE A 247 11.37 -2.40 8.20
CA PHE A 247 10.57 -3.59 7.91
C PHE A 247 9.29 -3.76 8.75
N PHE A 248 9.41 -3.81 10.08
CA PHE A 248 8.26 -4.04 10.96
C PHE A 248 7.32 -2.84 11.03
N MET A 249 7.85 -1.62 10.87
CA MET A 249 7.03 -0.41 10.82
C MET A 249 6.15 -0.39 9.58
N GLU A 250 6.71 -0.72 8.39
CA GLU A 250 5.93 -0.78 7.15
C GLU A 250 4.85 -1.87 7.20
N LEU A 251 5.18 -3.04 7.75
CA LEU A 251 4.19 -4.10 7.95
C LEU A 251 3.08 -3.61 8.89
N ALA A 252 3.43 -3.05 10.06
CA ALA A 252 2.47 -2.53 11.02
C ALA A 252 1.66 -1.35 10.48
N LYS A 253 2.23 -0.54 9.57
CA LYS A 253 1.59 0.62 8.90
C LYS A 253 0.38 0.19 8.10
N PHE A 254 0.50 -0.82 7.25
CA PHE A 254 -0.64 -1.30 6.45
C PHE A 254 -1.73 -1.93 7.30
N ARG A 255 -1.35 -2.66 8.36
CA ARG A 255 -2.30 -3.19 9.36
C ARG A 255 -3.03 -2.06 10.09
N ALA A 256 -2.30 -1.04 10.53
CA ALA A 256 -2.86 0.14 11.19
C ALA A 256 -3.80 0.92 10.26
N PHE A 257 -3.44 1.07 8.98
CA PHE A 257 -4.26 1.76 8.01
C PHE A 257 -5.62 1.07 7.81
N ASN A 258 -5.66 -0.26 7.77
CA ASN A 258 -6.92 -1.01 7.69
C ASN A 258 -7.85 -0.70 8.88
N LEU A 259 -7.31 -0.68 10.10
CA LEU A 259 -8.06 -0.34 11.30
C LEU A 259 -8.54 1.11 11.32
N LEU A 260 -7.68 2.04 10.91
CA LEU A 260 -8.02 3.47 10.83
C LEU A 260 -9.10 3.72 9.77
N TRP A 261 -8.98 3.06 8.62
CA TRP A 261 -9.96 3.11 7.55
C TRP A 261 -11.31 2.55 8.01
N GLN A 262 -11.32 1.41 8.71
CA GLN A 262 -12.54 0.86 9.32
C GLN A 262 -13.21 1.88 10.24
N ARG A 263 -12.45 2.51 11.15
CA ARG A 263 -12.99 3.53 12.07
C ARG A 263 -13.58 4.73 11.33
N LEU A 264 -12.92 5.18 10.26
CA LEU A 264 -13.43 6.26 9.42
C LEU A 264 -14.75 5.84 8.73
N LEU A 265 -14.84 4.63 8.19
CA LEU A 265 -16.08 4.13 7.58
C LEU A 265 -17.21 4.00 8.61
N GLU A 266 -16.91 3.53 9.82
CA GLU A 266 -17.87 3.42 10.93
C GLU A 266 -18.42 4.79 11.34
N GLU A 267 -17.56 5.81 11.45
CA GLU A 267 -17.96 7.20 11.72
C GLU A 267 -18.90 7.74 10.64
N LYS A 268 -18.62 7.40 9.38
CA LYS A 268 -19.46 7.75 8.22
C LYS A 268 -20.68 6.83 8.03
N LYS A 269 -20.87 5.82 8.89
CA LYS A 269 -21.94 4.80 8.82
C LYS A 269 -21.94 3.99 7.51
N ILE A 270 -20.77 3.76 6.95
CA ILE A 270 -20.56 2.95 5.74
C ILE A 270 -20.25 1.52 6.19
N PRO A 271 -20.87 0.47 5.60
CA PRO A 271 -20.48 -0.91 5.85
C PRO A 271 -18.98 -1.10 5.58
N TYR A 272 -18.33 -1.97 6.36
CA TYR A 272 -16.90 -2.19 6.20
C TYR A 272 -16.55 -2.63 4.77
N LEU A 273 -15.61 -1.89 4.18
CA LEU A 273 -14.98 -2.19 2.91
C LEU A 273 -13.47 -2.19 3.14
N PRO A 274 -12.75 -3.27 2.82
CA PRO A 274 -11.29 -3.28 2.92
C PRO A 274 -10.69 -2.14 2.09
N PRO A 275 -9.67 -1.42 2.60
CA PRO A 275 -8.99 -0.40 1.83
C PRO A 275 -8.29 -1.04 0.62
N SER A 276 -8.22 -0.30 -0.49
CA SER A 276 -7.42 -0.67 -1.65
C SER A 276 -6.07 0.03 -1.57
N ILE A 277 -4.98 -0.71 -1.40
CA ILE A 277 -3.64 -0.20 -1.08
C ILE A 277 -2.65 -0.65 -2.16
N GLY A 278 -1.97 0.29 -2.79
CA GLY A 278 -0.81 0.04 -3.63
C GLY A 278 0.46 0.44 -2.88
N ALA A 279 1.53 -0.34 -3.02
CA ALA A 279 2.82 -0.01 -2.42
C ALA A 279 3.90 0.13 -3.49
N LEU A 280 4.77 1.12 -3.29
CA LEU A 280 5.93 1.38 -4.13
C LEU A 280 7.19 1.33 -3.26
N THR A 281 8.15 0.47 -3.62
CA THR A 281 9.46 0.51 -2.97
C THR A 281 10.15 1.82 -3.28
N LEU A 282 10.80 2.45 -2.30
CA LEU A 282 11.59 3.65 -2.52
C LEU A 282 13.08 3.30 -2.48
N LEU A 283 13.83 3.83 -3.44
CA LEU A 283 15.28 3.72 -3.45
C LEU A 283 15.88 4.84 -2.60
N ASP A 284 16.90 4.49 -1.83
CA ASP A 284 17.66 5.47 -1.08
C ASP A 284 18.77 6.03 -1.96
N ASN A 285 18.61 7.28 -2.39
CA ASN A 285 19.61 7.97 -3.22
C ASN A 285 20.92 8.25 -2.46
N GLU A 286 20.94 8.06 -1.13
CA GLU A 286 22.14 8.21 -0.30
C GLU A 286 23.09 7.01 -0.38
N THR A 287 22.65 5.90 -0.97
CA THR A 287 23.55 4.78 -1.21
C THR A 287 24.65 5.23 -2.16
N GLY A 288 25.90 5.14 -1.71
CA GLY A 288 27.07 5.40 -2.56
C GLY A 288 27.15 4.47 -3.77
N PRO A 289 28.35 4.23 -4.34
CA PRO A 289 28.50 3.61 -5.67
C PRO A 289 27.98 2.16 -5.83
N ASP A 290 27.53 1.48 -4.76
CA ASP A 290 27.02 0.10 -4.82
C ASP A 290 25.49 0.04 -5.01
N LEU A 291 25.07 0.07 -6.28
CA LEU A 291 23.66 -0.05 -6.68
C LEU A 291 23.03 -1.39 -6.33
N HIS A 292 23.81 -2.47 -6.11
CA HIS A 292 23.25 -3.78 -5.79
C HIS A 292 22.61 -3.84 -4.41
N MET A 293 22.99 -2.95 -3.49
CA MET A 293 22.31 -2.81 -2.20
C MET A 293 20.82 -2.49 -2.34
N ASN A 294 20.42 -1.82 -3.44
CA ASN A 294 19.01 -1.55 -3.72
C ASN A 294 18.20 -2.82 -4.00
N ILE A 295 18.83 -3.90 -4.46
CA ILE A 295 18.16 -5.21 -4.61
C ILE A 295 17.74 -5.73 -3.23
N LEU A 296 18.65 -5.68 -2.24
CA LEU A 296 18.39 -6.16 -0.88
C LEU A 296 17.34 -5.30 -0.17
N ARG A 297 17.42 -3.97 -0.32
CA ARG A 297 16.43 -3.04 0.22
C ARG A 297 15.06 -3.23 -0.42
N GLY A 298 14.99 -3.24 -1.74
CA GLY A 298 13.75 -3.47 -2.48
C GLY A 298 13.11 -4.80 -2.11
N THR A 299 13.90 -5.85 -1.88
CA THR A 299 13.39 -7.15 -1.39
C THR A 299 12.81 -7.02 0.01
N THR A 300 13.50 -6.38 0.95
CA THR A 300 13.03 -6.22 2.33
C THR A 300 11.75 -5.39 2.41
N GLN A 301 11.68 -4.29 1.64
CA GLN A 301 10.49 -3.46 1.50
C GLN A 301 9.32 -4.23 0.86
N ALA A 302 9.59 -5.02 -0.18
CA ALA A 302 8.58 -5.86 -0.81
C ALA A 302 7.97 -6.86 0.17
N VAL A 303 8.81 -7.51 0.99
CA VAL A 303 8.33 -8.47 2.00
C VAL A 303 7.45 -7.76 3.05
N SER A 304 7.84 -6.60 3.56
CA SER A 304 6.99 -5.89 4.54
C SER A 304 5.63 -5.48 3.95
N ALA A 305 5.60 -5.05 2.69
CA ALA A 305 4.36 -4.72 1.98
C ALA A 305 3.46 -5.95 1.78
N ILE A 306 4.03 -7.06 1.31
CA ILE A 306 3.30 -8.31 1.06
C ILE A 306 2.69 -8.84 2.36
N LEU A 307 3.48 -8.93 3.44
CA LEU A 307 3.00 -9.39 4.73
C LEU A 307 2.04 -8.39 5.40
N GLY A 308 2.10 -7.11 5.01
CA GLY A 308 1.14 -6.08 5.38
C GLY A 308 -0.20 -6.14 4.64
N GLY A 309 -0.32 -7.00 3.61
CA GLY A 309 -1.58 -7.28 2.92
C GLY A 309 -1.97 -6.27 1.82
N VAL A 310 -0.99 -5.67 1.13
CA VAL A 310 -1.26 -4.71 0.03
C VAL A 310 -1.96 -5.34 -1.18
N ASN A 311 -2.69 -4.54 -1.95
CA ASN A 311 -3.39 -4.99 -3.16
C ASN A 311 -2.42 -5.16 -4.34
N SER A 312 -1.57 -4.16 -4.53
CA SER A 312 -0.54 -4.13 -5.58
C SER A 312 0.80 -3.72 -5.02
N LEU A 313 1.87 -4.17 -5.68
CA LEU A 313 3.23 -3.81 -5.34
C LEU A 313 4.01 -3.50 -6.62
N THR A 314 4.77 -2.42 -6.57
CA THR A 314 5.79 -2.06 -7.56
C THR A 314 7.15 -2.03 -6.86
N ILE A 315 8.09 -2.83 -7.35
CA ILE A 315 9.49 -2.81 -6.90
C ILE A 315 10.29 -2.01 -7.92
N LEU A 316 10.89 -0.91 -7.50
CA LEU A 316 11.75 -0.09 -8.36
C LEU A 316 12.99 -0.88 -8.80
N PRO A 317 13.39 -0.78 -10.07
CA PRO A 317 14.64 -1.37 -10.55
C PRO A 317 15.83 -0.84 -9.75
N PHE A 318 16.79 -1.70 -9.42
CA PHE A 318 17.96 -1.32 -8.61
C PHE A 318 18.88 -0.28 -9.29
N ASP A 319 18.79 -0.18 -10.61
CA ASP A 319 19.53 0.73 -11.47
C ASP A 319 18.58 1.27 -12.56
N THR A 320 18.65 2.57 -12.81
CA THR A 320 17.84 3.28 -13.82
C THR A 320 18.66 3.69 -15.05
N THR A 321 19.96 3.37 -15.09
CA THR A 321 20.81 3.67 -16.25
C THR A 321 20.38 2.87 -17.48
N PRO A 322 20.40 3.47 -18.69
CA PRO A 322 19.98 2.79 -19.91
C PRO A 322 20.74 1.49 -20.20
N SER A 323 22.01 1.40 -19.79
CA SER A 323 22.85 0.21 -19.99
C SER A 323 22.41 -1.01 -19.18
N SER A 324 21.77 -0.80 -18.03
CA SER A 324 21.39 -1.87 -17.09
C SER A 324 19.88 -2.12 -17.04
N LYS A 325 19.09 -1.32 -17.74
CA LYS A 325 17.61 -1.27 -17.62
C LYS A 325 16.95 -2.64 -17.71
N GLU A 326 17.24 -3.43 -18.74
CA GLU A 326 16.62 -4.76 -18.92
C GLU A 326 16.95 -5.71 -17.76
N LEU A 327 18.20 -5.69 -17.29
CA LEU A 327 18.61 -6.50 -16.14
C LEU A 327 17.89 -6.04 -14.87
N ALA A 328 17.83 -4.72 -14.63
CA ALA A 328 17.24 -4.15 -13.44
C ALA A 328 15.72 -4.40 -13.36
N GLU A 329 15.00 -4.24 -14.46
CA GLU A 329 13.57 -4.56 -14.58
C GLU A 329 13.31 -6.06 -14.38
N ARG A 330 14.17 -6.92 -14.94
CA ARG A 330 14.09 -8.37 -14.74
C ARG A 330 14.30 -8.75 -13.29
N VAL A 331 15.28 -8.16 -12.60
CA VAL A 331 15.53 -8.40 -11.18
C VAL A 331 14.32 -7.97 -10.35
N ALA A 332 13.80 -6.76 -10.57
CA ALA A 332 12.63 -6.25 -9.89
C ALA A 332 11.42 -7.18 -10.03
N ARG A 333 11.11 -7.63 -11.25
CA ARG A 333 10.03 -8.61 -11.50
C ARG A 333 10.29 -9.96 -10.83
N ASN A 334 11.51 -10.48 -10.93
CA ASN A 334 11.83 -11.80 -10.39
C ASN A 334 11.75 -11.85 -8.86
N ILE A 335 11.99 -10.73 -8.16
CA ILE A 335 11.75 -10.67 -6.70
C ILE A 335 10.29 -11.04 -6.39
N HIS A 336 9.31 -10.54 -7.14
CA HIS A 336 7.91 -10.93 -6.94
C HIS A 336 7.69 -12.43 -7.13
N LEU A 337 8.26 -13.01 -8.18
CA LEU A 337 8.09 -14.42 -8.50
C LEU A 337 8.69 -15.32 -7.43
N ILE A 338 9.90 -14.99 -6.94
CA ILE A 338 10.52 -15.73 -5.82
C ILE A 338 9.64 -15.63 -4.58
N LEU A 339 9.20 -14.42 -4.20
CA LEU A 339 8.39 -14.23 -3.00
C LEU A 339 7.03 -14.94 -3.09
N ARG A 340 6.42 -15.00 -4.28
CA ARG A 340 5.13 -15.63 -4.51
C ARG A 340 5.25 -17.15 -4.62
N ASP A 341 6.11 -17.63 -5.50
CA ASP A 341 6.13 -19.02 -5.98
C ASP A 341 7.11 -19.90 -5.19
N GLU A 342 8.20 -19.33 -4.64
CA GLU A 342 9.21 -20.07 -3.87
C GLU A 342 9.05 -19.86 -2.36
N CYS A 343 8.87 -18.61 -1.91
CA CYS A 343 8.64 -18.29 -0.50
C CYS A 343 7.19 -18.51 -0.05
N ASN A 344 6.26 -18.70 -1.00
CA ASN A 344 4.85 -19.00 -0.73
C ASN A 344 4.12 -17.94 0.12
N PHE A 345 4.53 -16.67 0.03
CA PHE A 345 3.94 -15.58 0.83
C PHE A 345 2.49 -15.23 0.46
N ALA A 346 1.94 -15.81 -0.62
CA ALA A 346 0.54 -15.65 -0.98
C ALA A 346 -0.43 -16.65 -0.29
N GLN A 347 0.08 -17.63 0.46
CA GLN A 347 -0.76 -18.72 1.00
C GLN A 347 -1.55 -18.34 2.26
N VAL A 348 -1.06 -17.38 3.06
CA VAL A 348 -1.66 -16.95 4.33
C VAL A 348 -2.00 -15.46 4.27
N ALA A 349 -3.21 -15.10 4.69
CA ALA A 349 -3.73 -13.72 4.64
C ALA A 349 -2.96 -12.73 5.53
N ASP A 350 -2.77 -13.07 6.81
CA ASP A 350 -2.02 -12.27 7.79
C ASP A 350 -1.11 -13.19 8.61
N PRO A 351 0.09 -13.55 8.11
CA PRO A 351 1.02 -14.39 8.87
C PRO A 351 1.60 -13.67 10.10
N ALA A 352 1.44 -12.35 10.21
CA ALA A 352 1.88 -11.57 11.36
C ALA A 352 0.86 -11.57 12.51
N ALA A 353 -0.38 -11.99 12.26
CA ALA A 353 -1.44 -12.05 13.28
C ALA A 353 -1.01 -12.88 14.48
N GLY A 354 -1.21 -12.33 15.68
CA GLY A 354 -0.84 -12.96 16.95
C GLY A 354 0.59 -12.69 17.41
N SER A 355 1.44 -12.04 16.59
CA SER A 355 2.75 -11.56 17.04
C SER A 355 2.57 -10.43 18.06
N TYR A 356 2.97 -10.67 19.32
CA TYR A 356 2.80 -9.68 20.40
C TYR A 356 3.43 -8.33 20.06
N TYR A 357 4.60 -8.35 19.39
CA TYR A 357 5.25 -7.13 18.92
C TYR A 357 4.42 -6.40 17.87
N LEU A 358 4.01 -7.09 16.78
CA LEU A 358 3.31 -6.43 15.68
C LEU A 358 1.91 -5.97 16.08
N GLU A 359 1.19 -6.72 16.93
CA GLU A 359 -0.11 -6.26 17.44
C GLU A 359 0.02 -5.01 18.32
N THR A 360 1.05 -4.97 19.16
CA THR A 360 1.34 -3.81 20.01
C THR A 360 1.77 -2.60 19.17
N LEU A 361 2.68 -2.79 18.21
CA LEU A 361 3.17 -1.73 17.33
C LEU A 361 2.04 -1.16 16.47
N THR A 362 1.21 -2.02 15.86
CA THR A 362 0.03 -1.60 15.10
C THR A 362 -0.93 -0.80 15.98
N SER A 363 -1.21 -1.26 17.20
CA SER A 363 -2.09 -0.55 18.15
C SER A 363 -1.56 0.84 18.51
N GLN A 364 -0.26 0.93 18.84
CA GLN A 364 0.40 2.19 19.17
C GLN A 364 0.44 3.15 17.98
N LEU A 365 0.59 2.64 16.75
CA LEU A 365 0.55 3.45 15.54
C LEU A 365 -0.84 4.06 15.31
N VAL A 366 -1.91 3.27 15.47
CA VAL A 366 -3.30 3.77 15.47
C VAL A 366 -3.49 4.82 16.58
N GLU A 367 -2.99 4.52 17.79
CA GLU A 367 -2.69 5.43 18.90
C GLU A 367 -2.26 6.83 18.46
N LYS A 368 -1.10 6.86 17.80
CA LYS A 368 -0.41 8.08 17.41
C LYS A 368 -1.17 8.85 16.34
N VAL A 369 -1.73 8.17 15.34
CA VAL A 369 -2.50 8.81 14.26
C VAL A 369 -3.74 9.51 14.82
N LEU A 370 -4.50 8.86 15.70
CA LEU A 370 -5.73 9.45 16.26
C LEU A 370 -5.48 10.61 17.23
N ASN A 371 -4.28 10.69 17.80
CA ASN A 371 -3.86 11.76 18.70
C ASN A 371 -3.07 12.87 17.99
N LEU A 372 -2.82 12.73 16.69
CA LEU A 372 -2.15 13.77 15.90
C LEU A 372 -3.08 14.99 15.83
N LYS A 373 -2.55 16.15 16.25
CA LYS A 373 -3.33 17.39 16.43
C LYS A 373 -3.43 18.21 15.16
#